data_AF-A9A9Z1-F1
#
_entry.id   AF-A9A9Z1-F1
#
_cell.length_a   1.000
_cell.length_b   1.000
_cell.length_c   1.000
_cell.angle_alpha   90.00
_cell.angle_beta   90.00
_cell.angle_gamma   90.00
#
_symmetry.space_group_name_H-M   'P 1'
#
loop_
_entity.id
_entity.type
_entity.pdbx_description
1 polymer ?
#
loop_
_entity_poly.entity_id
_entity_poly.type
_entity_poly.pdbx_seq_one_letter_code
_entity_poly.pdbx_strand_id
1 'polypeptide(L)'
;MKMELKAPLSFSSALRRIMISEVPTYAIENVYFYENTSSMYDEVLAHRLGLIPIKGVPVSGDEVIVLTISKEGPCMVYSSDIKSESGEPAFENIPIVKLAEGQKLELETEALVGTGKIHAKWQPCNAVYKQISNDEVEFKIESFGNMDAEDIVRSSLEILKNKAEKFLSELEGRELSDEN
;
A
#
# COMPACT_ATOMS: atom_id res chain seq x y z
N MET A 1 -4.85 -14.52 -6.87
CA MET A 1 -5.62 -15.52 -6.10
C MET A 1 -7.04 -15.65 -6.66
N LYS A 2 -7.58 -16.86 -6.69
CA LYS A 2 -9.01 -17.11 -6.91
C LYS A 2 -9.60 -17.74 -5.66
N MET A 3 -10.81 -17.35 -5.30
CA MET A 3 -11.49 -17.82 -4.09
C MET A 3 -12.99 -17.91 -4.33
N GLU A 4 -13.61 -19.03 -3.95
CA GLU A 4 -15.06 -19.18 -3.93
C GLU A 4 -15.58 -18.90 -2.52
N LEU A 5 -16.63 -18.08 -2.43
CA LEU A 5 -17.25 -17.70 -1.16
C LEU A 5 -18.77 -17.89 -1.25
N LYS A 6 -19.32 -18.62 -0.28
CA LYS A 6 -20.76 -18.73 -0.08
C LYS A 6 -21.25 -17.58 0.79
N ALA A 7 -21.68 -16.50 0.16
CA ALA A 7 -22.15 -15.30 0.84
C ALA A 7 -23.10 -14.49 -0.05
N PRO A 8 -24.03 -13.72 0.54
CA PRO A 8 -24.90 -12.83 -0.21
C PRO A 8 -24.09 -11.72 -0.89
N LEU A 9 -24.64 -11.18 -1.97
CA LEU A 9 -24.00 -10.13 -2.79
C LEU A 9 -23.60 -8.89 -1.97
N SER A 10 -24.41 -8.51 -0.98
CA SER A 10 -24.14 -7.37 -0.10
C SER A 10 -22.85 -7.56 0.70
N PHE A 11 -22.65 -8.75 1.26
CA PHE A 11 -21.44 -9.11 2.00
C PHE A 11 -20.21 -9.12 1.09
N SER A 12 -20.32 -9.76 -0.08
CA SER A 12 -19.23 -9.84 -1.05
C SER A 12 -18.81 -8.47 -1.59
N SER A 13 -19.77 -7.56 -1.80
CA SER A 13 -19.50 -6.18 -2.19
C SER A 13 -18.80 -5.39 -1.07
N ALA A 14 -19.21 -5.58 0.19
CA ALA A 14 -18.54 -4.98 1.34
C ALA A 14 -17.09 -5.49 1.47
N LEU A 15 -16.88 -6.80 1.41
CA LEU A 15 -15.55 -7.41 1.48
C LEU A 15 -14.64 -6.90 0.37
N ARG A 16 -15.15 -6.79 -0.87
CA ARG A 16 -14.40 -6.19 -2.00
C ARG A 16 -13.94 -4.77 -1.69
N ARG A 17 -14.81 -3.93 -1.12
CA ARG A 17 -14.48 -2.53 -0.80
C ARG A 17 -13.43 -2.43 0.29
N ILE A 18 -13.50 -3.29 1.31
CA ILE A 18 -12.52 -3.32 2.40
C ILE A 18 -11.16 -3.74 1.86
N MET A 19 -11.09 -4.80 1.04
CA MET A 19 -9.84 -5.25 0.41
C MET A 19 -9.16 -4.15 -0.42
N ILE A 20 -9.93 -3.30 -1.10
CA ILE A 20 -9.38 -2.22 -1.95
C ILE A 20 -9.00 -0.98 -1.14
N SER A 21 -9.85 -0.56 -0.19
CA SER A 21 -9.74 0.79 0.38
C SER A 21 -9.30 0.84 1.84
N GLU A 22 -9.37 -0.24 2.60
CA GLU A 22 -9.20 -0.19 4.05
C GLU A 22 -8.07 -1.05 4.60
N VAL A 23 -7.57 -2.01 3.81
CA VAL A 23 -6.38 -2.77 4.18
C VAL A 23 -5.17 -1.82 4.21
N PRO A 24 -4.46 -1.72 5.35
CA PRO A 24 -3.32 -0.81 5.49
C PRO A 24 -2.08 -1.33 4.77
N THR A 25 -1.31 -0.43 4.17
CA THR A 25 -0.05 -0.74 3.47
C THR A 25 0.97 0.36 3.71
N TYR A 26 2.25 0.09 3.40
CA TYR A 26 3.28 1.13 3.34
C TYR A 26 3.29 1.81 1.98
N ALA A 27 3.47 3.13 1.96
CA ALA A 27 3.81 3.88 0.76
C ALA A 27 4.60 5.14 1.14
N ILE A 28 5.47 5.61 0.24
CA ILE A 28 6.25 6.82 0.44
C ILE A 28 5.33 8.05 0.54
N GLU A 29 5.41 8.78 1.65
CA GLU A 29 4.68 10.03 1.89
C GLU A 29 5.61 11.22 1.83
N ASN A 30 6.65 11.23 2.66
CA ASN A 30 7.58 12.34 2.75
C ASN A 30 8.82 12.05 1.93
N VAL A 31 9.29 13.05 1.18
CA VAL A 31 10.49 12.99 0.36
C VAL A 31 11.31 14.25 0.62
N TYR A 32 12.53 14.06 1.09
CA TYR A 32 13.50 15.10 1.40
C TYR A 32 14.60 15.05 0.34
N PHE A 33 14.66 16.08 -0.51
CA PHE A 33 15.71 16.21 -1.52
C PHE A 33 16.91 16.96 -0.93
N TYR A 34 18.08 16.35 -0.99
CA TYR A 34 19.34 17.00 -0.64
C TYR A 34 20.02 17.58 -1.88
N GLU A 35 20.03 16.82 -2.98
CA GLU A 35 20.54 17.26 -4.27
C GLU A 35 19.68 16.68 -5.40
N ASN A 36 19.10 17.54 -6.23
CA ASN A 36 18.46 17.15 -7.48
C ASN A 36 18.94 18.04 -8.62
N THR A 37 19.87 17.52 -9.42
CA THR A 37 20.30 18.16 -10.68
C THR A 37 19.78 17.40 -11.91
N SER A 38 18.79 16.52 -11.71
CA SER A 38 18.16 15.75 -12.78
C SER A 38 17.30 16.64 -13.69
N SER A 39 16.75 16.04 -14.75
CA SER A 39 15.83 16.72 -15.67
C SER A 39 14.40 16.85 -15.14
N MET A 40 14.07 16.23 -14.00
CA MET A 40 12.72 16.23 -13.43
C MET A 40 12.65 17.11 -12.18
N TYR A 41 11.52 17.81 -12.04
CA TYR A 41 11.21 18.57 -10.83
C TYR A 41 10.95 17.64 -9.63
N ASP A 42 11.24 18.15 -8.44
CA ASP A 42 11.16 17.43 -7.17
C ASP A 42 9.77 16.83 -6.94
N GLU A 43 8.70 17.57 -7.22
CA GLU A 43 7.32 17.13 -6.99
C GLU A 43 6.94 15.97 -7.92
N VAL A 44 7.48 15.97 -9.14
CA VAL A 44 7.25 14.89 -10.11
C VAL A 44 7.98 13.63 -9.66
N LEU A 45 9.21 13.76 -9.14
CA LEU A 45 9.96 12.64 -8.57
C LEU A 45 9.28 12.11 -7.31
N ALA A 46 8.84 12.98 -6.41
CA ALA A 46 8.12 12.61 -5.21
C ALA A 46 6.83 11.85 -5.54
N HIS A 47 6.06 12.33 -6.52
CA HIS A 47 4.86 11.63 -6.98
C HIS A 47 5.16 10.21 -7.50
N ARG A 48 6.25 10.06 -8.27
CA ARG A 48 6.67 8.74 -8.79
C ARG A 48 7.13 7.81 -7.69
N LEU A 49 7.93 8.31 -6.74
CA LEU A 49 8.38 7.57 -5.57
C LEU A 49 7.19 7.11 -4.73
N GLY A 50 6.19 7.98 -4.53
CA GLY A 50 4.97 7.67 -3.80
C GLY A 50 4.16 6.51 -4.40
N LEU A 51 4.29 6.22 -5.70
CA LEU A 51 3.60 5.13 -6.38
C LEU A 51 4.41 3.82 -6.43
N ILE A 52 5.64 3.80 -5.90
CA ILE A 52 6.42 2.57 -5.82
C ILE A 52 5.86 1.72 -4.67
N PRO A 53 5.39 0.49 -4.94
CA PRO A 53 4.91 -0.39 -3.89
C PRO A 53 6.09 -0.82 -2.99
N ILE A 54 5.93 -0.65 -1.68
CA ILE A 54 6.89 -1.11 -0.66
C ILE A 54 6.34 -2.41 -0.05
N LYS A 55 7.17 -3.44 0.05
CA LYS A 55 6.78 -4.72 0.67
C LYS A 55 6.65 -4.56 2.18
N GLY A 56 5.64 -5.20 2.74
CA GLY A 56 5.50 -5.36 4.17
C GLY A 56 4.04 -5.44 4.60
N VAL A 57 3.81 -6.13 5.72
CA VAL A 57 2.52 -6.16 6.42
C VAL A 57 2.64 -5.26 7.65
N PRO A 58 1.94 -4.12 7.69
CA PRO A 58 2.00 -3.23 8.84
C PRO A 58 1.35 -3.86 10.07
N VAL A 59 2.05 -3.81 11.21
CA VAL A 59 1.54 -4.30 12.50
C VAL A 59 0.90 -3.16 13.27
N SER A 60 1.52 -1.97 13.26
CA SER A 60 1.00 -0.73 13.84
C SER A 60 0.88 0.38 12.80
N GLY A 61 -0.03 1.32 13.04
CA GLY A 61 -0.23 2.50 12.18
C GLY A 61 0.89 3.54 12.27
N ASP A 62 1.72 3.49 13.31
CA ASP A 62 2.78 4.47 13.57
C ASP A 62 4.15 4.04 13.01
N GLU A 63 4.20 2.94 12.25
CA GLU A 63 5.44 2.46 11.66
C GLU A 63 5.93 3.35 10.52
N VAL A 64 7.22 3.64 10.53
CA VAL A 64 7.90 4.47 9.52
C VAL A 64 9.10 3.71 8.99
N ILE A 65 9.18 3.59 7.66
CA ILE A 65 10.33 3.00 6.97
C ILE A 65 11.08 4.12 6.25
N VAL A 66 12.33 4.34 6.66
CA VAL A 66 13.21 5.32 6.01
C VAL A 66 13.94 4.65 4.85
N LEU A 67 13.94 5.29 3.69
CA LEU A 67 14.60 4.82 2.47
C LEU A 67 15.46 5.93 1.88
N THR A 68 16.61 5.59 1.29
CA THR A 68 17.56 6.55 0.73
C THR A 68 17.95 6.20 -0.70
N ILE A 69 18.18 7.23 -1.52
CA ILE A 69 18.72 7.10 -2.88
C ILE A 69 19.88 8.07 -3.04
N SER A 70 21.03 7.57 -3.50
CA SER A 70 22.19 8.41 -3.86
C SER A 70 22.82 7.85 -5.13
N LYS A 71 22.74 8.61 -6.23
CA LYS A 71 23.23 8.22 -7.56
C LYS A 71 23.76 9.41 -8.36
N GLU A 72 24.75 9.12 -9.20
CA GLU A 72 25.34 10.05 -10.18
C GLU A 72 25.29 9.41 -11.58
N GLY A 73 25.00 10.23 -12.60
CA GLY A 73 24.90 9.80 -13.99
C GLY A 73 26.25 9.68 -14.71
N PRO A 74 26.28 9.06 -15.91
CA PRO A 74 25.13 8.70 -16.73
C PRO A 74 24.54 7.32 -16.37
N CYS A 75 23.33 7.29 -15.81
CA CYS A 75 22.65 6.04 -15.46
C CYS A 75 21.12 6.22 -15.44
N MET A 76 20.40 5.09 -15.39
CA MET A 76 18.98 5.07 -15.09
C MET A 76 18.82 4.67 -13.62
N VAL A 77 18.15 5.51 -12.83
CA VAL A 77 17.83 5.20 -11.43
C VAL A 77 16.58 4.33 -11.41
N TYR A 78 16.68 3.17 -10.76
CA TYR A 78 15.59 2.22 -10.60
C TYR A 78 15.19 2.08 -9.13
N SER A 79 14.06 1.42 -8.86
CA SER A 79 13.65 1.08 -7.51
C SER A 79 14.66 0.18 -6.79
N SER A 80 15.44 -0.65 -7.49
CA SER A 80 16.56 -1.42 -6.91
C SER A 80 17.64 -0.55 -6.26
N ASP A 81 17.73 0.73 -6.62
CA ASP A 81 18.72 1.65 -6.07
C ASP A 81 18.30 2.25 -4.73
N ILE A 82 17.07 1.99 -4.30
CA ILE A 82 16.53 2.40 -3.00
C ILE A 82 17.14 1.51 -1.92
N LYS A 83 17.78 2.13 -0.92
CA LYS A 83 18.39 1.45 0.22
C LYS A 83 17.56 1.70 1.48
N SER A 84 17.33 0.65 2.27
CA SER A 84 16.71 0.74 3.59
C SER A 84 17.12 -0.45 4.45
N GLU A 85 16.97 -0.32 5.77
CA GLU A 85 17.25 -1.37 6.76
C GLU A 85 16.04 -2.29 6.99
N SER A 86 14.81 -1.77 6.82
CA SER A 86 13.58 -2.44 7.27
C SER A 86 12.47 -2.53 6.21
N GLY A 87 12.73 -2.11 4.97
CA GLY A 87 11.77 -2.27 3.88
C GLY A 87 12.44 -2.30 2.51
N GLU A 88 11.77 -2.95 1.55
CA GLU A 88 12.25 -3.03 0.17
C GLU A 88 11.11 -2.76 -0.82
N PRO A 89 11.40 -2.17 -2.00
CA PRO A 89 10.42 -2.08 -3.06
C PRO A 89 9.95 -3.47 -3.52
N ALA A 90 8.67 -3.59 -3.88
CA ALA A 90 8.12 -4.86 -4.36
C ALA A 90 8.72 -5.33 -5.68
N PHE A 91 9.14 -4.37 -6.51
CA PHE A 91 9.76 -4.61 -7.79
C PHE A 91 11.05 -3.82 -7.88
N GLU A 92 12.10 -4.46 -8.38
CA GLU A 92 13.45 -3.88 -8.49
C GLU A 92 13.63 -3.01 -9.75
N ASN A 93 12.82 -3.24 -10.79
CA ASN A 93 13.03 -2.64 -12.11
C ASN A 93 12.04 -1.51 -12.44
N ILE A 94 11.51 -0.79 -11.45
CA ILE A 94 10.65 0.38 -11.70
C ILE A 94 11.56 1.57 -12.01
N PRO A 95 11.47 2.16 -13.21
CA PRO A 95 12.27 3.33 -13.56
C PRO A 95 11.82 4.56 -12.75
N ILE A 96 12.78 5.30 -12.18
CA ILE A 96 12.53 6.54 -11.42
C ILE A 96 12.96 7.76 -12.23
N VAL A 97 14.22 7.86 -12.65
CA VAL A 97 14.70 8.99 -13.46
C VAL A 97 15.96 8.61 -14.23
N LYS A 98 16.15 9.23 -15.40
CA LYS A 98 17.40 9.12 -16.15
C LYS A 98 18.30 10.30 -15.80
N LEU A 99 19.53 9.99 -15.41
CA LEU A 99 20.57 10.97 -15.15
C LEU A 99 21.54 11.01 -16.34
N ALA A 100 21.77 12.20 -16.89
CA ALA A 100 22.86 12.46 -17.83
C ALA A 100 24.20 12.53 -17.09
N GLU A 101 25.30 12.59 -17.83
CA GLU A 101 26.64 12.71 -17.26
C GLU A 101 26.75 13.94 -16.34
N GLY A 102 27.22 13.72 -15.11
CA GLY A 102 27.37 14.77 -14.09
C GLY A 102 26.07 15.16 -13.36
N GLN A 103 24.91 14.62 -13.72
CA GLN A 103 23.68 14.82 -12.95
C GLN A 103 23.65 13.90 -11.72
N LYS A 104 23.14 14.42 -10.61
CA LYS A 104 23.09 13.77 -9.30
C LYS A 104 21.67 13.78 -8.74
N LEU A 105 21.35 12.72 -8.02
CA LEU A 105 20.14 12.59 -7.22
C LEU A 105 20.51 12.04 -5.84
N GLU A 106 20.30 12.84 -4.81
CA GLU A 106 20.45 12.48 -3.41
C GLU A 106 19.19 12.88 -2.64
N LEU A 107 18.51 11.88 -2.07
CA LEU A 107 17.27 12.07 -1.34
C LEU A 107 17.06 11.01 -0.26
N GLU A 108 16.21 11.35 0.69
CA GLU A 108 15.69 10.48 1.75
C GLU A 108 14.17 10.51 1.72
N THR A 109 13.53 9.39 2.03
CA THR A 109 12.08 9.26 2.02
C THR A 109 11.58 8.50 3.22
N GLU A 110 10.36 8.83 3.66
CA GLU A 110 9.64 8.10 4.71
C GLU A 110 8.42 7.42 4.09
N ALA A 111 8.36 6.09 4.21
CA ALA A 111 7.17 5.32 3.91
C ALA A 111 6.34 5.13 5.19
N LEU A 112 5.10 5.60 5.13
CA LEU A 112 4.14 5.57 6.23
C LEU A 112 3.05 4.55 5.95
N VAL A 113 2.43 4.06 7.02
CA VAL A 113 1.24 3.22 6.95
C VAL A 113 0.02 4.08 6.59
N GLY A 114 -0.73 3.66 5.58
CA GLY A 114 -1.96 4.32 5.16
C GLY A 114 -2.92 3.36 4.49
N THR A 115 -4.07 3.86 4.06
CA THR A 115 -5.12 3.05 3.42
C THR A 115 -5.54 3.66 2.09
N GLY A 116 -6.00 2.81 1.16
CA GLY A 116 -6.48 3.23 -0.16
C GLY A 116 -7.63 4.25 -0.12
N LYS A 117 -8.33 4.39 1.02
CA LYS A 117 -9.34 5.42 1.25
C LYS A 117 -8.75 6.83 1.31
N ILE A 118 -7.51 6.98 1.78
CA ILE A 118 -6.81 8.27 1.87
C ILE A 118 -6.21 8.64 0.52
N HIS A 119 -5.45 7.72 -0.09
CA HIS A 119 -4.82 7.92 -1.39
C HIS A 119 -4.60 6.59 -2.10
N ALA A 120 -4.68 6.59 -3.43
CA ALA A 120 -4.55 5.39 -4.26
C ALA A 120 -3.20 4.65 -4.10
N LYS A 121 -2.16 5.35 -3.62
CA LYS A 121 -0.84 4.75 -3.37
C LYS A 121 -0.82 3.69 -2.27
N TRP A 122 -1.78 3.74 -1.35
CA TRP A 122 -1.97 2.74 -0.31
C TRP A 122 -3.04 1.70 -0.66
N GLN A 123 -3.45 1.61 -1.92
CA GLN A 123 -4.32 0.53 -2.36
C GLN A 123 -3.49 -0.76 -2.49
N PRO A 124 -3.84 -1.87 -1.82
CA PRO A 124 -3.03 -3.10 -1.88
C PRO A 124 -3.31 -3.99 -3.09
N CYS A 125 -4.52 -3.90 -3.64
CA CYS A 125 -4.95 -4.85 -4.65
C CYS A 125 -5.99 -4.29 -5.61
N ASN A 126 -6.18 -5.04 -6.69
CA ASN A 126 -7.42 -5.02 -7.45
C ASN A 126 -8.24 -6.28 -7.09
N ALA A 127 -9.51 -6.09 -6.77
CA ALA A 127 -10.42 -7.17 -6.43
C ALA A 127 -11.69 -7.07 -7.26
N VAL A 128 -12.05 -8.16 -7.92
CA VAL A 128 -13.30 -8.33 -8.67
C VAL A 128 -13.98 -9.63 -8.25
N TYR A 129 -15.29 -9.70 -8.40
CA TYR A 129 -16.03 -10.94 -8.17
C TYR A 129 -17.08 -11.16 -9.24
N LYS A 130 -17.42 -12.43 -9.47
CA LYS A 130 -18.48 -12.89 -10.34
C LYS A 130 -19.51 -13.65 -9.50
N GLN A 131 -20.78 -13.33 -9.67
CA GLN A 131 -21.86 -14.08 -9.03
C GLN A 131 -22.09 -15.40 -9.78
N ILE A 132 -22.11 -16.52 -9.05
CA ILE A 132 -22.38 -17.86 -9.57
C ILE A 132 -23.83 -18.25 -9.29
N SER A 133 -24.30 -18.03 -8.07
CA SER A 133 -25.69 -18.26 -7.65
C SER A 133 -26.14 -17.16 -6.67
N ASN A 134 -27.35 -17.26 -6.10
CA ASN A 134 -27.86 -16.23 -5.18
C ASN A 134 -26.96 -16.00 -3.96
N ASP A 135 -26.30 -17.05 -3.47
CA ASP A 135 -25.47 -17.04 -2.26
C ASP A 135 -24.05 -17.54 -2.53
N GLU A 136 -23.56 -17.41 -3.76
CA GLU A 136 -22.23 -17.89 -4.14
C GLU A 136 -21.55 -16.95 -5.14
N VAL A 137 -20.32 -16.56 -4.81
CA VAL A 137 -19.49 -15.70 -5.64
C VAL A 137 -18.08 -16.28 -5.80
N GLU A 138 -17.48 -16.02 -6.97
CA GLU A 138 -16.07 -16.28 -7.25
C GLU A 138 -15.32 -14.95 -7.25
N PHE A 139 -14.35 -14.80 -6.36
CA PHE A 139 -13.42 -13.67 -6.32
C PHE A 139 -12.17 -13.95 -7.16
N LYS A 140 -11.72 -12.90 -7.84
CA LYS A 140 -10.37 -12.80 -8.40
C LYS A 140 -9.68 -11.59 -7.77
N ILE A 141 -8.61 -11.86 -7.02
CA ILE A 141 -7.85 -10.85 -6.29
C ILE A 141 -6.43 -10.85 -6.83
N GLU A 142 -5.94 -9.67 -7.18
CA GLU A 142 -4.61 -9.44 -7.71
C GLU A 142 -3.92 -8.38 -6.85
N SER A 143 -2.86 -8.80 -6.15
CA SER A 143 -2.03 -7.90 -5.36
C SER A 143 -1.16 -7.03 -6.26
N PHE A 144 -0.84 -5.82 -5.81
CA PHE A 144 0.17 -4.96 -6.43
C PHE A 144 1.61 -5.29 -5.98
N GLY A 145 1.82 -6.38 -5.24
CA GLY A 145 3.14 -6.90 -4.85
C GLY A 145 3.65 -6.39 -3.50
N ASN A 146 2.99 -5.40 -2.89
CA ASN A 146 3.29 -4.91 -1.56
C ASN A 146 2.93 -5.90 -0.43
N MET A 147 1.89 -6.71 -0.64
CA MET A 147 1.40 -7.71 0.30
C MET A 147 0.85 -8.92 -0.44
N ASP A 148 0.96 -10.13 0.10
CA ASP A 148 0.38 -11.31 -0.54
C ASP A 148 -1.16 -11.27 -0.55
N ALA A 149 -1.77 -11.84 -1.58
CA ALA A 149 -3.22 -11.83 -1.72
C ALA A 149 -3.95 -12.53 -0.55
N GLU A 150 -3.31 -13.52 0.07
CA GLU A 150 -3.85 -14.23 1.23
C GLU A 150 -3.87 -13.34 2.48
N ASP A 151 -2.81 -12.56 2.71
CA ASP A 151 -2.72 -11.60 3.81
C ASP A 151 -3.73 -10.47 3.63
N ILE A 152 -3.89 -9.96 2.41
CA ILE A 152 -4.91 -8.94 2.11
C ILE A 152 -6.31 -9.44 2.48
N VAL A 153 -6.64 -10.70 2.13
CA VAL A 153 -7.92 -11.30 2.50
C VAL A 153 -8.04 -11.42 4.02
N ARG A 154 -7.01 -11.92 4.71
CA ARG A 154 -7.00 -12.07 6.16
C ARG A 154 -7.20 -10.72 6.87
N SER A 155 -6.41 -9.70 6.52
CA SER A 155 -6.55 -8.35 7.08
C SER A 155 -7.92 -7.75 6.78
N SER A 156 -8.47 -7.97 5.59
CA SER A 156 -9.82 -7.47 5.26
C SER A 156 -10.92 -8.11 6.11
N LEU A 157 -10.81 -9.41 6.43
CA LEU A 157 -11.75 -10.11 7.30
C LEU A 157 -11.64 -9.63 8.75
N GLU A 158 -10.42 -9.40 9.22
CA GLU A 158 -10.16 -8.83 10.55
C GLU A 158 -10.73 -7.42 10.69
N ILE A 159 -10.52 -6.55 9.71
CA ILE A 159 -11.11 -5.21 9.68
C ILE A 159 -12.64 -5.28 9.70
N LEU A 160 -13.24 -6.17 8.90
CA LEU A 160 -14.69 -6.35 8.86
C LEU A 160 -15.23 -6.82 10.22
N LYS A 161 -14.54 -7.76 10.87
CA LYS A 161 -14.88 -8.24 12.22
C LYS A 161 -14.81 -7.11 13.24
N ASN A 162 -13.69 -6.39 13.31
CA ASN A 162 -13.48 -5.30 14.26
C ASN A 162 -14.53 -4.19 14.10
N LYS A 163 -14.94 -3.89 12.86
CA LYS A 163 -16.03 -2.95 12.59
C LYS A 163 -17.39 -3.43 13.08
N ALA A 164 -17.70 -4.71 12.89
CA ALA A 164 -18.94 -5.30 13.38
C ALA A 164 -18.99 -5.31 14.92
N GLU A 165 -17.88 -5.64 15.57
CA GLU A 165 -17.74 -5.63 17.03
C GLU A 165 -17.87 -4.20 17.59
N LYS A 166 -17.18 -3.23 16.98
CA LYS A 166 -17.31 -1.82 17.35
C LYS A 166 -18.75 -1.32 17.24
N PHE A 167 -19.42 -1.63 16.13
CA PHE A 167 -20.81 -1.28 15.91
C PHE A 167 -21.75 -1.92 16.95
N LEU A 168 -21.52 -3.18 17.30
CA LEU A 168 -22.29 -3.87 18.34
C LEU A 168 -22.08 -3.21 19.72
N SER A 169 -20.85 -2.84 20.07
CA SER A 169 -20.54 -2.15 21.33
C SER A 169 -21.24 -0.79 21.43
N GLU A 170 -21.24 -0.02 20.33
CA GLU A 170 -21.94 1.27 20.24
C GLU A 170 -23.46 1.11 20.43
N LEU A 171 -24.06 0.03 19.90
CA LEU A 171 -25.48 -0.27 20.09
C LEU A 171 -25.80 -0.70 21.53
N GLU A 172 -24.88 -1.41 22.20
CA GLU A 172 -25.05 -1.84 23.59
C GLU A 172 -24.81 -0.71 24.61
N GLY A 173 -24.41 0.49 24.16
CA GLY A 173 -24.16 1.64 25.02
C GLY A 173 -22.93 1.49 25.91
N ARG A 174 -22.00 0.60 25.56
CA ARG A 174 -20.71 0.46 26.23
C ARG A 174 -19.75 1.47 25.59
N GLU A 175 -19.44 2.56 26.29
CA GLU A 175 -18.30 3.41 25.93
C GLU A 175 -17.03 2.55 26.01
N LEU A 176 -16.37 2.35 24.88
CA LEU A 176 -15.02 1.81 24.87
C LEU A 176 -14.12 2.87 25.53
N SER A 177 -13.59 2.56 26.72
CA SER A 177 -12.37 3.19 27.18
C SER A 177 -11.28 2.78 26.20
N ASP A 178 -10.89 3.68 25.31
CA ASP A 178 -9.68 3.53 24.49
C ASP A 178 -8.49 3.42 25.46
N GLU A 179 -8.09 2.20 25.82
CA GLU A 179 -6.80 1.96 26.47
C GLU A 179 -5.72 1.89 25.40
N ASN A 180 -4.82 2.88 25.52
CA ASN A 180 -3.60 3.16 24.75
C ASN A 180 -2.80 1.94 24.29
#